data_AF-A0A7X7DW89-F1
#
_entry.id   AF-A0A7X7DW89-F1
#
_cell.length_a   1.000
_cell.length_b   1.000
_cell.length_c   1.000
_cell.angle_alpha   90.00
_cell.angle_beta   90.00
_cell.angle_gamma   90.00
#
_symmetry.space_group_name_H-M   'P 1'
#
loop_
_entity.id
_entity.type
_entity.pdbx_description
1 polymer ?
#
loop_
_entity_poly.entity_id
_entity_poly.type
_entity_poly.pdbx_seq_one_letter_code
_entity_poly.pdbx_strand_id
1 'polypeptide(L)'
;MLKKNIRETNCLFQQPWWLDAVAPGEWDAVVAEHGGRIVGRLPYIKKQRMGFTHIAMPQLTQTLGPWIEPKEAKYPKVLAWQKDVMTELIERLPKFDSFQQNFHYDVVNWLPFFWQGFEQTTRYTYVLPD
;
A
#
# COMPACT_ATOMS: atom_id res chain seq x y z
N MET A 1 21.65 -10.10 3.06
CA MET A 1 21.74 -9.00 2.09
C MET A 1 20.92 -9.38 0.86
N LEU A 2 19.64 -8.99 0.77
CA LEU A 2 18.76 -9.39 -0.33
C LEU A 2 17.88 -8.20 -0.78
N LYS A 3 17.97 -7.93 -2.10
CA LYS A 3 17.26 -6.96 -2.96
C LYS A 3 17.72 -5.48 -2.90
N LYS A 4 18.66 -5.20 -3.82
CA LYS A 4 18.63 -4.02 -4.72
C LYS A 4 17.17 -3.79 -5.17
N ASN A 5 16.71 -2.55 -5.09
CA ASN A 5 15.39 -2.00 -5.45
C ASN A 5 14.41 -2.93 -6.19
N ILE A 6 13.15 -2.93 -5.75
CA ILE A 6 12.03 -3.59 -6.43
C ILE A 6 11.25 -2.57 -7.28
N ARG A 7 10.43 -3.05 -8.22
CA ARG A 7 9.62 -2.19 -9.11
C ARG A 7 8.21 -1.95 -8.58
N GLU A 8 7.77 -2.80 -7.67
CA GLU A 8 6.42 -2.83 -7.11
C GLU A 8 6.25 -1.78 -6.00
N THR A 9 6.65 -0.53 -6.30
CA THR A 9 6.65 0.60 -5.37
C THR A 9 6.29 1.89 -6.10
N ASN A 10 5.51 2.77 -5.46
CA ASN A 10 5.27 4.13 -5.98
C ASN A 10 6.41 5.11 -5.60
N CYS A 11 7.11 4.85 -4.51
CA CYS A 11 8.12 5.76 -3.96
C CYS A 11 9.22 4.99 -3.19
N LEU A 12 10.28 5.70 -2.79
CA LEU A 12 11.41 5.11 -2.05
C LEU A 12 10.98 4.50 -0.71
N PHE A 13 9.95 5.06 -0.06
CA PHE A 13 9.50 4.64 1.27
C PHE A 13 8.91 3.22 1.29
N GLN A 14 8.56 2.69 0.11
CA GLN A 14 8.02 1.33 -0.04
C GLN A 14 9.12 0.30 -0.37
N GLN A 15 10.36 0.74 -0.56
CA GLN A 15 11.47 -0.14 -0.91
C GLN A 15 11.85 -1.04 0.29
N PRO A 16 12.20 -2.31 0.07
CA PRO A 16 12.61 -3.20 1.15
C PRO A 16 13.75 -2.64 2.00
N TRP A 17 14.78 -2.06 1.38
CA TRP A 17 15.91 -1.48 2.13
C TRP A 17 15.50 -0.32 3.04
N TRP A 18 14.46 0.45 2.66
CA TRP A 18 13.94 1.52 3.51
C TRP A 18 13.20 0.91 4.70
N LEU A 19 12.30 -0.04 4.43
CA LEU A 19 11.50 -0.71 5.45
C LEU A 19 12.36 -1.53 6.42
N ASP A 20 13.42 -2.18 5.93
CA ASP A 20 14.42 -2.87 6.75
C ASP A 20 15.17 -1.90 7.67
N ALA A 21 15.36 -0.65 7.26
CA ALA A 21 16.01 0.37 8.08
C ALA A 21 15.08 0.98 9.14
N VAL A 22 13.80 1.22 8.81
CA VAL A 22 12.86 1.93 9.71
C VAL A 22 11.95 1.01 10.53
N ALA A 23 11.83 -0.26 10.16
CA ALA A 23 10.97 -1.26 10.82
C ALA A 23 11.59 -2.68 10.74
N PRO A 24 12.84 -2.88 11.17
CA PRO A 24 13.55 -4.16 11.00
C PRO A 24 12.81 -5.32 11.65
N GLY A 25 12.39 -6.31 10.84
CA GLY A 25 11.66 -7.48 11.31
C GLY A 25 10.21 -7.22 11.75
N GLU A 26 9.70 -5.99 11.59
CA GLU A 26 8.35 -5.61 11.99
C GLU A 26 7.42 -5.32 10.79
N TRP A 27 7.97 -5.26 9.59
CA TRP A 27 7.22 -5.02 8.35
C TRP A 27 7.00 -6.31 7.56
N ASP A 28 5.89 -6.35 6.84
CA ASP A 28 5.54 -7.38 5.88
C ASP A 28 4.78 -6.74 4.69
N ALA A 29 4.47 -7.50 3.64
CA ALA A 29 3.67 -7.01 2.53
C ALA A 29 2.72 -8.09 2.01
N VAL A 30 1.46 -7.72 1.84
CA VAL A 30 0.52 -8.53 1.06
C VAL A 30 0.70 -8.21 -0.43
N VAL A 31 0.58 -9.24 -1.26
CA VAL A 31 0.72 -9.13 -2.71
C VAL A 31 -0.52 -9.68 -3.39
N ALA A 32 -0.96 -9.02 -4.45
CA ALA A 32 -1.96 -9.52 -5.38
C ALA A 32 -1.25 -10.11 -6.60
N GLU A 33 -1.65 -11.29 -7.04
CA GLU A 33 -0.92 -12.05 -8.08
C GLU A 33 -1.84 -12.58 -9.16
N HIS A 34 -1.65 -12.14 -10.40
CA HIS A 34 -2.46 -12.57 -11.55
C HIS A 34 -1.55 -13.22 -12.59
N GLY A 35 -1.71 -14.53 -12.83
CA GLY A 35 -0.89 -15.25 -13.82
C GLY A 35 0.59 -15.36 -13.44
N GLY A 36 0.89 -15.48 -12.14
CA GLY A 36 2.25 -15.64 -11.62
C GLY A 36 3.09 -14.36 -11.56
N ARG A 37 2.48 -13.19 -11.80
CA ARG A 37 3.11 -11.88 -11.64
C ARG A 37 2.43 -11.07 -10.55
N ILE A 38 3.23 -10.33 -9.78
CA ILE A 38 2.74 -9.39 -8.77
C ILE A 38 2.12 -8.19 -9.49
N VAL A 39 0.83 -7.96 -9.25
CA VAL A 39 0.06 -6.86 -9.85
C VAL A 39 -0.36 -5.81 -8.82
N GLY A 40 -0.18 -6.11 -7.55
CA GLY A 40 -0.34 -5.17 -6.46
C GLY A 40 0.51 -5.55 -5.26
N ARG A 41 0.94 -4.56 -4.48
CA ARG A 41 1.72 -4.76 -3.26
C ARG A 41 1.33 -3.72 -2.23
N LEU A 42 1.00 -4.17 -1.02
CA LEU A 42 0.67 -3.29 0.10
C LEU A 42 1.59 -3.65 1.28
N PRO A 43 2.68 -2.91 1.47
CA PRO A 43 3.52 -3.06 2.66
C PRO A 43 2.82 -2.50 3.89
N TYR A 44 3.11 -3.09 5.04
CA TYR A 44 2.52 -2.71 6.32
C TYR A 44 3.42 -3.10 7.49
N ILE A 45 3.20 -2.46 8.63
CA ILE A 45 3.68 -2.97 9.92
C ILE A 45 2.49 -3.41 10.76
N LYS A 46 2.70 -4.42 11.61
CA LYS A 46 1.69 -4.93 12.53
C LYS A 46 2.10 -4.61 13.97
N LYS A 47 1.30 -3.80 14.66
CA LYS A 47 1.51 -3.46 16.07
C LYS A 47 0.44 -4.11 16.93
N GLN A 48 0.82 -4.63 18.09
CA GLN A 48 -0.13 -5.11 19.09
C GLN A 48 -0.08 -4.21 20.31
N ARG A 49 -1.24 -3.73 20.77
CA ARG A 49 -1.35 -2.92 21.98
C ARG A 49 -2.64 -3.27 22.71
N MET A 50 -2.53 -3.67 23.97
CA MET A 50 -3.70 -3.99 24.82
C MET A 50 -4.65 -5.02 24.19
N GLY A 51 -4.11 -6.02 23.47
CA GLY A 51 -4.89 -7.05 22.79
C GLY A 51 -5.44 -6.65 21.41
N PHE A 52 -5.34 -5.37 21.02
CA PHE A 52 -5.73 -4.89 19.70
C PHE A 52 -4.57 -4.99 18.71
N THR A 53 -4.88 -5.42 17.49
CA THR A 53 -3.98 -5.48 16.35
C THR A 53 -4.19 -4.26 15.45
N HIS A 54 -3.13 -3.49 15.27
CA HIS A 54 -3.12 -2.30 14.43
C HIS A 54 -2.22 -2.52 13.21
N ILE A 55 -2.77 -2.34 12.02
CA ILE A 55 -2.00 -2.21 10.78
C ILE A 55 -1.66 -0.74 10.57
N ALA A 56 -0.36 -0.45 10.42
CA ALA A 56 0.13 0.92 10.33
C ALA A 56 1.25 1.05 9.30
N MET A 57 1.89 2.22 9.28
CA MET A 57 3.14 2.50 8.58
C MET A 57 4.28 2.84 9.56
N PRO A 58 5.56 2.60 9.20
CA PRO A 58 6.70 2.99 10.03
C PRO A 58 6.79 4.49 10.26
N GLN A 59 7.53 4.89 11.30
CA GLN A 59 7.92 6.28 11.48
C GLN A 59 8.83 6.75 10.33
N LEU A 60 8.92 8.07 10.12
CA LEU A 60 9.73 8.68 9.06
C LEU A 60 9.35 8.29 7.62
N THR A 61 8.23 7.58 7.46
CA THR A 61 7.71 7.14 6.16
C THR A 61 6.58 8.07 5.79
N GLN A 62 6.66 8.77 4.65
CA GLN A 62 5.61 9.73 4.27
C GLN A 62 4.39 9.01 3.67
N THR A 63 4.62 8.00 2.84
CA THR A 63 3.59 7.20 2.16
C THR A 63 4.01 5.74 2.11
N LEU A 64 3.05 4.82 2.24
CA LEU A 64 3.29 3.37 2.25
C LEU A 64 2.31 2.59 1.39
N GLY A 65 1.08 3.12 1.27
CA GLY A 65 -0.09 2.52 0.61
C GLY A 65 0.11 2.01 -0.81
N PRO A 66 -0.88 1.27 -1.33
CA PRO A 66 -0.62 0.19 -2.26
C PRO A 66 0.06 0.69 -3.52
N TRP A 67 1.04 -0.08 -3.97
CA TRP A 67 1.45 -0.06 -5.36
C TRP A 67 0.50 -0.94 -6.16
N ILE A 68 0.07 -0.45 -7.32
CA ILE A 68 -0.78 -1.16 -8.26
C ILE A 68 -0.11 -1.08 -9.61
N GLU A 69 -0.01 -2.21 -10.29
CA GLU A 69 0.56 -2.26 -11.64
C GLU A 69 -0.23 -1.32 -12.56
N PRO A 70 0.45 -0.34 -13.20
CA PRO A 70 -0.17 0.52 -14.19
C PRO A 70 -0.74 -0.29 -15.35
N LYS A 71 -1.93 0.10 -15.83
CA LYS A 71 -2.59 -0.58 -16.94
C LYS A 71 -2.83 0.37 -18.09
N GLU A 72 -2.28 0.04 -19.25
CA GLU A 72 -2.54 0.76 -20.50
C GLU A 72 -3.92 0.36 -21.04
N ALA A 73 -4.96 1.08 -20.62
CA ALA A 73 -6.32 0.86 -21.06
C ALA A 73 -7.17 2.14 -20.95
N LYS A 74 -8.38 2.13 -21.53
CA LYS A 74 -9.36 3.19 -21.31
C LYS A 74 -9.69 3.31 -19.81
N TYR A 75 -9.92 4.54 -19.36
CA TYR A 75 -10.15 4.87 -17.95
C TYR A 75 -11.09 3.92 -17.18
N PRO A 76 -12.27 3.50 -17.71
CA PRO A 76 -13.14 2.55 -17.00
C PRO A 76 -12.49 1.18 -16.74
N LYS A 77 -11.66 0.69 -17.67
CA LYS A 77 -10.92 -0.57 -17.51
C LYS A 77 -9.78 -0.43 -16.50
N VAL A 78 -9.18 0.76 -16.38
CA VAL A 78 -8.18 1.06 -15.35
C VAL A 78 -8.83 1.07 -13.96
N LEU A 79 -10.00 1.69 -13.82
CA LEU A 79 -10.74 1.68 -12.55
C LEU A 79 -11.17 0.27 -12.13
N ALA A 80 -11.68 -0.53 -13.08
CA ALA A 80 -12.04 -1.91 -12.82
C ALA A 80 -10.80 -2.72 -12.38
N TRP A 81 -9.66 -2.52 -13.04
CA TRP A 81 -8.40 -3.14 -12.67
C TRP A 81 -7.94 -2.78 -11.26
N GLN A 82 -7.91 -1.48 -10.94
CA GLN A 82 -7.54 -1.00 -9.61
C GLN A 82 -8.48 -1.56 -8.54
N LYS A 83 -9.77 -1.63 -8.82
CA LYS A 83 -10.75 -2.25 -7.93
C LYS A 83 -10.39 -3.70 -7.63
N ASP A 84 -10.20 -4.51 -8.67
CA ASP A 84 -9.94 -5.95 -8.51
C ASP A 84 -8.64 -6.17 -7.73
N VAL A 85 -7.57 -5.43 -8.06
CA VAL A 85 -6.27 -5.53 -7.35
C VAL A 85 -6.38 -5.06 -5.90
N MET A 86 -7.01 -3.93 -5.62
CA MET A 86 -7.16 -3.42 -4.25
C MET A 86 -8.02 -4.34 -3.38
N THR A 87 -9.10 -4.90 -3.93
CA THR A 87 -9.93 -5.86 -3.20
C THR A 87 -9.12 -7.08 -2.80
N GLU A 88 -8.33 -7.67 -3.71
CA GLU A 88 -7.46 -8.80 -3.39
C GLU A 88 -6.41 -8.44 -2.31
N LEU A 89 -5.82 -7.24 -2.37
CA LEU A 89 -4.88 -6.78 -1.34
C LEU A 89 -5.55 -6.67 0.03
N ILE A 90 -6.75 -6.08 0.09
CA ILE A 90 -7.51 -5.93 1.35
C ILE A 90 -7.86 -7.29 1.94
N GLU A 91 -8.34 -8.22 1.11
CA GLU A 91 -8.71 -9.59 1.54
C GLU A 91 -7.52 -10.40 2.06
N ARG A 92 -6.31 -10.12 1.56
CA ARG A 92 -5.08 -10.78 2.00
C ARG A 92 -4.48 -10.18 3.27
N LEU A 93 -4.94 -9.01 3.73
CA LEU A 93 -4.45 -8.42 4.99
C LEU A 93 -4.70 -9.38 6.16
N PRO A 94 -3.74 -9.51 7.10
CA PRO A 94 -3.99 -10.29 8.31
C PRO A 94 -5.13 -9.66 9.10
N LYS A 95 -5.82 -10.42 9.97
CA LYS A 95 -6.85 -9.84 10.85
C LYS A 95 -6.28 -8.66 11.65
N PHE A 96 -7.04 -7.56 11.68
CA PHE A 96 -6.70 -6.33 12.38
C PHE A 96 -7.95 -5.65 12.93
N ASP A 97 -7.78 -4.82 13.95
CA ASP A 97 -8.83 -4.01 14.57
C ASP A 97 -8.80 -2.56 14.07
N SER A 98 -7.63 -2.07 13.63
CA SER A 98 -7.53 -0.78 12.94
C SER A 98 -6.48 -0.78 11.83
N PHE A 99 -6.69 0.07 10.83
CA PHE A 99 -5.76 0.33 9.74
C PHE A 99 -5.49 1.83 9.62
N GLN A 100 -4.22 2.23 9.51
CA GLN A 100 -3.86 3.62 9.28
C GLN A 100 -2.58 3.73 8.44
N GLN A 101 -2.72 4.22 7.21
CA GLN A 101 -1.59 4.51 6.33
C GLN A 101 -1.86 5.71 5.44
N ASN A 102 -0.81 6.44 5.06
CA ASN A 102 -0.86 7.42 3.99
C ASN A 102 -0.52 6.75 2.66
N PHE A 103 -1.30 7.02 1.62
CA PHE A 103 -1.08 6.48 0.29
C PHE A 103 -0.30 7.48 -0.57
N HIS A 104 0.38 7.00 -1.60
CA HIS A 104 1.03 7.87 -2.58
C HIS A 104 -0.04 8.70 -3.30
N TYR A 105 0.28 9.95 -3.68
CA TYR A 105 -0.72 10.87 -4.27
C TYR A 105 -1.28 10.38 -5.61
N ASP A 106 -0.56 9.49 -6.31
CA ASP A 106 -1.03 8.83 -7.53
C ASP A 106 -2.18 7.83 -7.30
N VAL A 107 -2.41 7.41 -6.05
CA VAL A 107 -3.50 6.50 -5.68
C VAL A 107 -4.78 7.31 -5.47
N VAL A 108 -5.49 7.57 -6.57
CA VAL A 108 -6.72 8.39 -6.54
C VAL A 108 -7.98 7.56 -6.30
N ASN A 109 -8.00 6.31 -6.74
CA ASN A 109 -9.16 5.43 -6.62
C ASN A 109 -9.22 4.76 -5.24
N TRP A 110 -9.83 5.41 -4.26
CA TRP A 110 -9.99 4.88 -2.90
C TRP A 110 -11.32 4.13 -2.67
N LEU A 111 -12.21 4.08 -3.67
CA LEU A 111 -13.52 3.42 -3.57
C LEU A 111 -13.46 1.94 -3.14
N PRO A 112 -12.47 1.13 -3.55
CA PRO A 112 -12.37 -0.26 -3.08
C PRO A 112 -12.19 -0.37 -1.57
N PHE A 113 -11.44 0.55 -0.95
CA PHE A 113 -11.30 0.65 0.50
C PHE A 113 -12.61 1.11 1.14
N PHE A 114 -13.28 2.13 0.58
CA PHE A 114 -14.57 2.60 1.08
C PHE A 114 -15.62 1.49 1.16
N TRP A 115 -15.76 0.69 0.10
CA TRP A 115 -16.73 -0.42 0.06
C TRP A 115 -16.43 -1.53 1.06
N GLN A 116 -15.20 -1.60 1.57
CA GLN A 116 -14.78 -2.52 2.63
C GLN A 116 -14.82 -1.89 4.03
N GLY A 117 -15.47 -0.72 4.16
CA GLY A 117 -15.70 -0.06 5.45
C GLY A 117 -14.52 0.78 5.96
N PHE A 118 -13.53 1.07 5.12
CA PHE A 118 -12.44 1.99 5.48
C PHE A 118 -12.86 3.44 5.29
N GLU A 119 -12.22 4.31 6.06
CA GLU A 119 -12.40 5.76 5.98
C GLU A 119 -11.16 6.43 5.36
N GLN A 120 -11.36 7.62 4.80
CA GLN A 120 -10.30 8.38 4.13
C GLN A 120 -10.34 9.84 4.54
N THR A 121 -9.16 10.46 4.57
CA THR A 121 -8.99 11.91 4.68
C THR A 121 -7.93 12.36 3.69
N THR A 122 -8.23 13.40 2.91
CA THR A 122 -7.29 13.93 1.91
C THR A 122 -6.29 14.88 2.57
N ARG A 123 -5.00 14.64 2.36
CA ARG A 123 -3.91 15.55 2.71
C ARG A 123 -3.26 16.06 1.42
N TYR A 124 -3.04 17.36 1.33
CA TYR A 124 -2.43 17.97 0.15
C TYR A 124 -0.91 18.07 0.32
N THR A 125 -0.18 17.71 -0.74
CA THR A 125 1.27 17.93 -0.87
C THR A 125 1.49 18.74 -2.14
N TYR A 126 2.37 19.74 -2.08
CA TYR A 126 2.69 20.60 -3.21
C TYR A 126 4.05 20.22 -3.78
N VAL A 127 4.12 20.06 -5.10
CA VAL A 127 5.39 19.98 -5.84
C VAL A 127 5.66 21.37 -6.37
N LEU A 128 6.72 22.00 -5.85
CA LEU A 128 7.17 23.31 -6.31
C LEU A 128 8.26 23.06 -7.35
N PRO A 129 8.02 23.36 -8.64
CA PRO A 129 9.07 23.29 -9.65
C PRO A 129 10.10 24.40 -9.38
N ASP A 130 11.37 24.10 -9.66
CA ASP A 130 12.44 25.11 -9.69
C ASP A 130 12.24 26.09 -10.86
#